data_AF-A0A7K3WG68-F1
#
_entry.id   AF-A0A7K3WG68-F1
#
_cell.length_a   1.000
_cell.length_b   1.000
_cell.length_c   1.000
_cell.angle_alpha   90.00
_cell.angle_beta   90.00
_cell.angle_gamma   90.00
#
_symmetry.space_group_name_H-M   'P 1'
#
loop_
_entity.id
_entity.type
_entity.pdbx_description
1 polymer ?
#
loop_
_entity_poly.entity_id
_entity_poly.type
_entity_poly.pdbx_seq_one_letter_code
_entity_poly.pdbx_strand_id
1 'polypeptide(L)'
;MRLLEPLFRLRFRPRMATVERAQRRIAEPKGSPEPPARLRRRHDVRSRTVGGFACHTVAPRGRTASRAAVYLHGGAYISEISPQHWTLVSKLADAGVRVEVPLYGLAPQHTHREAYPLVTAVYRELLAEVDASAVSIAGDSAGGGLALGFAQTLEAEGLPQPRQLVLLSPWLDLTIGNPEVPAVELRDPWLASTGLRVAGLSWAGGDDPTLPRLSPLNGPLTGLAPMVVYVGTHEICLPDVLELQRRAQRAGAPIDVTVCEGAVHVYPLIPVPEGRAAAADIVRRVAG
;
A
#
# COMPACT_ATOMS: atom_id res chain seq x y z
N MET A 1 30.03 15.54 -7.98
CA MET A 1 29.87 14.13 -7.54
C MET A 1 29.75 13.21 -8.77
N ARG A 2 30.85 12.73 -9.35
CA ARG A 2 30.83 11.96 -10.62
C ARG A 2 31.77 10.74 -10.62
N LEU A 3 31.85 10.00 -9.51
CA LEU A 3 32.79 8.87 -9.38
C LEU A 3 32.24 7.66 -8.58
N LEU A 4 30.93 7.44 -8.53
CA LEU A 4 30.35 6.29 -7.79
C LEU A 4 29.35 5.42 -8.59
N GLU A 5 29.12 5.71 -9.86
CA GLU A 5 28.09 5.05 -10.68
C GLU A 5 28.35 3.56 -10.99
N PRO A 6 29.59 3.11 -11.28
CA PRO A 6 29.83 1.70 -11.60
C PRO A 6 29.86 0.78 -10.36
N LEU A 7 30.24 1.30 -9.19
CA LEU A 7 30.35 0.51 -7.96
C LEU A 7 28.98 0.12 -7.38
N PHE A 8 27.93 0.91 -7.64
CA PHE A 8 26.57 0.60 -7.20
C PHE A 8 25.92 -0.54 -7.99
N ARG A 9 26.33 -0.76 -9.26
CA ARG A 9 25.78 -1.83 -10.12
C ARG A 9 26.10 -3.25 -9.63
N LEU A 10 27.03 -3.41 -8.68
CA LEU A 10 27.60 -4.70 -8.29
C LEU A 10 27.20 -5.22 -6.90
N ARG A 11 26.25 -4.62 -6.15
CA ARG A 11 26.01 -5.07 -4.76
C ARG A 11 24.57 -5.26 -4.27
N PHE A 12 23.52 -4.96 -5.03
CA PHE A 12 22.16 -5.33 -4.64
C PHE A 12 21.44 -6.01 -5.80
N ARG A 13 21.42 -7.35 -5.80
CA ARG A 13 20.48 -8.09 -6.65
C ARG A 13 19.13 -8.12 -5.95
N PRO A 14 18.04 -7.68 -6.61
CA PRO A 14 16.69 -7.80 -6.07
C PRO A 14 16.40 -9.20 -5.54
N ARG A 15 15.67 -9.28 -4.42
CA ARG A 15 15.39 -10.56 -3.74
C ARG A 15 14.65 -11.54 -4.64
N MET A 16 13.77 -11.03 -5.50
CA MET A 16 12.97 -11.82 -6.44
C MET A 16 13.43 -11.65 -7.90
N ALA A 17 14.74 -11.48 -8.12
CA ALA A 17 15.30 -11.30 -9.47
C ALA A 17 15.13 -12.49 -10.44
N THR A 18 14.67 -13.65 -9.96
CA THR A 18 14.35 -14.82 -10.81
C THR A 18 13.05 -15.47 -10.36
N VAL A 19 12.43 -16.25 -11.24
CA VAL A 19 11.19 -17.00 -10.94
C VAL A 19 11.38 -17.92 -9.75
N GLU A 20 12.48 -18.66 -9.67
CA GLU A 20 12.75 -19.61 -8.58
C GLU A 20 12.94 -18.89 -7.24
N ARG A 21 13.56 -17.70 -7.26
CA ARG A 21 13.70 -16.88 -6.05
C ARG A 21 12.34 -16.35 -5.58
N ALA A 22 11.49 -15.92 -6.52
CA ALA A 22 10.13 -15.49 -6.21
C ALA A 22 9.31 -16.65 -5.62
N GLN A 23 9.32 -17.83 -6.25
CA GLN A 23 8.63 -19.02 -5.76
C GLN A 23 9.11 -19.44 -4.37
N ARG A 24 10.42 -19.44 -4.10
CA ARG A 24 10.96 -19.68 -2.75
C ARG A 24 10.40 -18.68 -1.75
N ARG A 25 10.43 -17.39 -2.06
CA ARG A 25 9.92 -16.33 -1.18
C ARG A 25 8.42 -16.49 -0.90
N ILE A 26 7.65 -16.87 -1.91
CA ILE A 26 6.21 -17.14 -1.77
C ILE A 26 5.97 -18.33 -0.83
N ALA A 27 6.78 -19.38 -0.94
CA ALA A 27 6.69 -20.58 -0.11
C ALA A 27 7.22 -20.43 1.33
N GLU A 28 7.93 -19.34 1.64
CA GLU A 28 8.42 -19.10 3.02
C GLU A 28 7.26 -19.05 4.01
N PRO A 29 7.37 -19.72 5.18
CA PRO A 29 6.36 -19.66 6.23
C PRO A 29 6.09 -18.21 6.64
N LYS A 30 4.81 -17.89 6.81
CA LYS A 30 4.44 -16.53 7.19
C LYS A 30 4.64 -16.29 8.68
N GLY A 31 5.30 -15.18 9.02
CA GLY A 31 5.61 -14.75 10.36
C GLY A 31 4.38 -14.27 11.14
N SER A 32 4.61 -13.89 12.40
CA SER A 32 3.53 -13.45 13.28
C SER A 32 2.93 -12.11 12.80
N PRO A 33 1.59 -12.01 12.77
CA PRO A 33 0.88 -10.77 12.47
C PRO A 33 0.93 -9.72 13.60
N GLU A 34 1.44 -10.09 14.78
CA GLU A 34 1.20 -9.34 16.01
C GLU A 34 1.86 -7.95 16.05
N PRO A 35 1.16 -6.93 16.57
CA PRO A 35 1.73 -5.62 16.78
C PRO A 35 2.96 -5.66 17.70
N PRO A 36 4.07 -4.98 17.34
CA PRO A 36 5.29 -4.97 18.14
C PRO A 36 5.02 -4.50 19.57
N ALA A 37 5.71 -5.10 20.56
CA ALA A 37 5.54 -4.74 21.97
C ALA A 37 5.77 -3.24 22.25
N ARG A 38 6.67 -2.59 21.50
CA ARG A 38 6.89 -1.14 21.58
C ARG A 38 5.66 -0.34 21.17
N LEU A 39 4.94 -0.79 20.14
CA LEU A 39 3.69 -0.16 19.69
C LEU A 39 2.62 -0.27 20.78
N ARG A 40 2.43 -1.48 21.32
CA ARG A 40 1.46 -1.77 22.40
C ARG A 40 1.72 -1.03 23.71
N ARG A 41 2.97 -0.66 23.99
CA ARG A 41 3.32 0.18 25.16
C ARG A 41 3.03 1.67 24.94
N ARG A 42 3.06 2.14 23.69
CA ARG A 42 2.92 3.56 23.34
C ARG A 42 1.47 3.96 23.07
N HIS A 43 0.70 3.05 22.50
CA HIS A 43 -0.65 3.30 21.97
C HIS A 43 -1.68 2.36 22.59
N ASP A 44 -2.95 2.74 22.45
CA ASP A 44 -4.06 1.84 22.77
C ASP A 44 -4.24 0.89 21.58
N VAL A 45 -3.80 -0.35 21.75
CA VAL A 45 -3.85 -1.39 20.72
C VAL A 45 -4.89 -2.43 21.09
N ARG A 46 -5.84 -2.67 20.17
CA ARG A 46 -6.84 -3.73 20.27
C ARG A 46 -6.70 -4.66 19.08
N SER A 47 -6.90 -5.95 19.30
CA SER A 47 -6.92 -6.96 18.23
C SER A 47 -8.31 -7.59 18.21
N ARG A 48 -8.86 -7.77 17.02
CA ARG A 48 -10.12 -8.51 16.82
C ARG A 48 -10.01 -9.39 15.58
N THR A 49 -10.93 -10.33 15.45
CA THR A 49 -11.06 -11.16 14.26
C THR A 49 -12.24 -10.68 13.44
N VAL A 50 -12.03 -10.42 12.15
CA VAL A 50 -13.06 -10.04 11.19
C VAL A 50 -12.98 -11.02 10.03
N GLY A 51 -14.07 -11.72 9.70
CA GLY A 51 -14.07 -12.70 8.60
C GLY A 51 -13.01 -13.80 8.70
N GLY A 52 -12.56 -14.15 9.91
CA GLY A 52 -11.49 -15.14 10.14
C GLY A 52 -10.07 -14.57 10.10
N PHE A 53 -9.89 -13.28 9.80
CA PHE A 53 -8.59 -12.61 9.75
C PHE A 53 -8.40 -11.65 10.93
N ALA A 54 -7.15 -11.49 11.36
CA ALA A 54 -6.81 -10.51 12.38
C ALA A 54 -6.92 -9.08 11.83
N CYS A 55 -7.53 -8.20 12.63
CA CYS A 55 -7.52 -6.77 12.42
C CYS A 55 -7.08 -6.08 13.71
N HIS A 56 -6.05 -5.24 13.61
CA HIS A 56 -5.54 -4.48 14.74
C HIS A 56 -6.00 -3.03 14.65
N THR A 57 -6.54 -2.52 15.74
CA THR A 57 -6.80 -1.10 15.92
C THR A 57 -5.66 -0.50 16.73
N VAL A 58 -5.05 0.57 16.22
CA VAL A 58 -4.02 1.36 16.93
C VAL A 58 -4.54 2.78 17.10
N ALA A 59 -4.74 3.21 18.34
CA ALA A 59 -5.31 4.52 18.66
C ALA A 59 -4.40 5.32 19.61
N PRO A 60 -4.51 6.66 19.61
CA PRO A 60 -3.79 7.50 20.55
C PRO A 60 -4.16 7.12 22.00
N ARG A 61 -3.17 7.00 22.88
CA ARG A 61 -3.41 6.64 24.28
C ARG A 61 -4.03 7.80 25.07
N GLY A 62 -5.11 7.51 25.79
CA GLY A 62 -5.70 8.46 26.75
C GLY A 62 -6.43 9.67 26.13
N ARG A 63 -6.72 9.65 24.83
CA ARG A 63 -7.55 10.66 24.16
C ARG A 63 -8.35 10.06 23.02
N THR A 64 -9.49 10.64 22.72
CA THR A 64 -10.32 10.26 21.57
C THR A 64 -9.65 10.69 20.26
N ALA A 65 -9.69 9.82 19.26
CA ALA A 65 -9.22 10.14 17.92
C ALA A 65 -10.25 11.00 17.16
N SER A 66 -9.81 12.03 16.44
CA SER A 66 -10.64 12.92 15.61
C SER A 66 -10.68 12.52 14.13
N ARG A 67 -9.78 11.61 13.74
CA ARG A 67 -9.66 11.03 12.41
C ARG A 67 -9.47 9.54 12.52
N ALA A 68 -9.84 8.83 11.46
CA ALA A 68 -9.53 7.43 11.32
C ALA A 68 -8.83 7.13 10.00
N ALA A 69 -8.10 6.03 9.96
CA ALA A 69 -7.51 5.50 8.74
C ALA A 69 -7.64 3.98 8.68
N VAL A 70 -7.83 3.43 7.49
CA VAL A 70 -7.56 2.02 7.20
C VAL A 70 -6.19 1.95 6.53
N TYR A 71 -5.24 1.21 7.11
CA TYR A 71 -3.89 1.05 6.55
C TYR A 71 -3.69 -0.36 5.97
N LEU A 72 -3.46 -0.43 4.66
CA LEU A 72 -3.20 -1.66 3.92
C LEU A 72 -1.71 -1.75 3.60
N HIS A 73 -1.02 -2.70 4.21
CA HIS A 73 0.43 -2.78 4.12
C HIS A 73 0.94 -3.28 2.76
N GLY A 74 2.16 -2.92 2.39
CA GLY A 74 2.86 -3.51 1.25
C GLY A 74 3.47 -4.87 1.54
N GLY A 75 4.09 -5.48 0.53
CA GLY A 75 4.68 -6.81 0.63
C GLY A 75 4.40 -7.71 -0.58
N ALA A 76 4.05 -7.13 -1.73
CA ALA A 76 3.72 -7.86 -2.97
C ALA A 76 2.62 -8.94 -2.76
N TYR A 77 1.71 -8.72 -1.80
CA TYR A 77 0.68 -9.67 -1.35
C TYR A 77 1.19 -11.02 -0.79
N ILE A 78 2.51 -11.19 -0.64
CA ILE A 78 3.15 -12.45 -0.25
C ILE A 78 3.98 -12.33 1.03
N SER A 79 4.23 -11.10 1.49
CA SER A 79 4.99 -10.77 2.70
C SER A 79 4.13 -10.00 3.68
N GLU A 80 4.42 -10.21 4.95
CA GLU A 80 3.71 -9.69 6.11
C GLU A 80 3.99 -8.21 6.33
N ILE A 81 3.19 -7.61 7.20
CA ILE A 81 3.43 -6.28 7.72
C ILE A 81 4.82 -6.20 8.38
N SER A 82 5.57 -5.13 8.07
CA SER A 82 6.94 -4.92 8.49
C SER A 82 7.04 -3.88 9.64
N PRO A 83 8.17 -3.82 10.36
CA PRO A 83 8.40 -2.77 11.36
C PRO A 83 8.27 -1.33 10.82
N GLN A 84 8.55 -1.11 9.54
CA GLN A 84 8.45 0.19 8.88
C GLN A 84 6.98 0.61 8.75
N HIS A 85 6.09 -0.31 8.39
CA HIS A 85 4.63 -0.07 8.37
C HIS A 85 4.15 0.33 9.76
N TRP A 86 4.51 -0.44 10.79
CA TRP A 86 4.15 -0.13 12.18
C TRP A 86 4.70 1.22 12.66
N THR A 87 5.84 1.66 12.12
CA THR A 87 6.40 2.99 12.42
C THR A 87 5.51 4.10 11.86
N LEU A 88 4.98 3.97 10.64
CA LEU A 88 4.03 4.93 10.08
C LEU A 88 2.70 4.91 10.85
N VAL A 89 2.15 3.72 11.13
CA VAL A 89 0.94 3.55 11.95
C VAL A 89 1.11 4.22 13.32
N SER A 90 2.28 4.04 13.96
CA SER A 90 2.60 4.71 15.23
C SER A 90 2.59 6.23 15.11
N LYS A 91 3.11 6.80 14.02
CA LYS A 91 3.15 8.26 13.81
C LYS A 91 1.75 8.83 13.57
N LEU A 92 0.89 8.09 12.86
CA LEU A 92 -0.52 8.45 12.68
C LEU A 92 -1.25 8.48 14.03
N ALA A 93 -1.07 7.46 14.86
CA ALA A 93 -1.62 7.44 16.22
C ALA A 93 -1.05 8.55 17.11
N ASP A 94 0.25 8.85 17.03
CA ASP A 94 0.86 10.01 17.72
C ASP A 94 0.18 11.34 17.28
N ALA A 95 -0.28 11.44 16.03
CA ALA A 95 -0.97 12.61 15.49
C ALA A 95 -2.48 12.65 15.77
N GLY A 96 -3.04 11.66 16.50
CA GLY A 96 -4.46 11.68 16.87
C GLY A 96 -5.37 10.83 15.98
N VAL A 97 -4.80 10.01 15.10
CA VAL A 97 -5.55 9.15 14.16
C VAL A 97 -5.76 7.76 14.76
N ARG A 98 -6.99 7.24 14.72
CA ARG A 98 -7.27 5.81 14.94
C ARG A 98 -6.97 5.04 13.65
N VAL A 99 -6.11 4.04 13.70
CA VAL A 99 -5.72 3.26 12.52
C VAL A 99 -6.24 1.83 12.63
N GLU A 100 -7.08 1.41 11.70
CA GLU A 100 -7.45 0.01 11.48
C GLU A 100 -6.44 -0.64 10.53
N VAL A 101 -5.88 -1.78 10.93
CA VAL A 101 -4.86 -2.52 10.19
C VAL A 101 -5.39 -3.94 9.93
N PRO A 102 -6.17 -4.13 8.85
CA PRO A 102 -6.64 -5.47 8.47
C PRO A 102 -5.49 -6.27 7.87
N LEU A 103 -5.28 -7.49 8.37
CA LEU A 103 -4.26 -8.40 7.87
C LEU A 103 -4.90 -9.35 6.86
N TYR A 104 -4.94 -8.90 5.62
CA TYR A 104 -5.82 -9.36 4.53
C TYR A 104 -5.51 -10.73 3.91
N GLY A 105 -4.73 -11.56 4.61
CA GLY A 105 -4.24 -12.83 4.08
C GLY A 105 -3.18 -12.64 2.98
N LEU A 106 -2.30 -13.62 2.83
CA LEU A 106 -1.19 -13.54 1.88
C LEU A 106 -1.21 -14.74 0.94
N ALA A 107 -0.78 -14.51 -0.30
CA ALA A 107 -0.61 -15.58 -1.26
C ALA A 107 0.57 -16.49 -0.86
N PRO A 108 0.48 -17.81 -1.14
CA PRO A 108 -0.58 -18.47 -1.91
C PRO A 108 -1.77 -18.96 -1.07
N GLN A 109 -1.73 -18.85 0.26
CA GLN A 109 -2.79 -19.40 1.13
C GLN A 109 -4.10 -18.63 1.01
N HIS A 110 -4.01 -17.33 0.74
CA HIS A 110 -5.14 -16.43 0.56
C HIS A 110 -4.91 -15.54 -0.66
N THR A 111 -6.00 -15.02 -1.21
CA THR A 111 -6.01 -14.25 -2.46
C THR A 111 -6.83 -12.98 -2.28
N HIS A 112 -7.00 -12.22 -3.37
CA HIS A 112 -7.91 -11.08 -3.39
C HIS A 112 -9.35 -11.45 -2.95
N ARG A 113 -9.78 -12.70 -3.16
CA ARG A 113 -11.14 -13.17 -2.85
C ARG A 113 -11.47 -13.08 -1.37
N GLU A 114 -10.49 -13.27 -0.49
CA GLU A 114 -10.65 -13.12 0.95
C GLU A 114 -10.37 -11.68 1.40
N ALA A 115 -9.40 -11.01 0.76
CA ALA A 115 -8.97 -9.67 1.15
C ALA A 115 -10.04 -8.60 0.94
N TYR A 116 -10.74 -8.59 -0.20
CA TYR A 116 -11.76 -7.59 -0.48
C TYR A 116 -12.92 -7.66 0.54
N PRO A 117 -13.55 -8.83 0.79
CA PRO A 117 -14.57 -8.94 1.83
C PRO A 117 -14.10 -8.52 3.23
N LEU A 118 -12.84 -8.83 3.60
CA LEU A 118 -12.27 -8.38 4.87
C LEU A 118 -12.21 -6.86 4.96
N VAL A 119 -11.62 -6.21 3.95
CA VAL A 119 -11.46 -4.75 3.95
C VAL A 119 -12.82 -4.06 3.92
N THR A 120 -13.78 -4.58 3.14
CA THR A 120 -15.17 -4.11 3.15
C THR A 120 -15.80 -4.21 4.55
N ALA A 121 -15.65 -5.33 5.24
CA ALA A 121 -16.20 -5.53 6.58
C ALA A 121 -15.56 -4.56 7.60
N VAL A 122 -14.23 -4.42 7.59
CA VAL A 122 -13.52 -3.50 8.49
C VAL A 122 -13.90 -2.04 8.23
N TYR A 123 -14.02 -1.63 6.97
CA TYR A 123 -14.45 -0.27 6.63
C TYR A 123 -15.90 -0.02 7.04
N ARG A 124 -16.81 -0.97 6.81
CA ARG A 124 -18.22 -0.88 7.24
C ARG A 124 -18.35 -0.77 8.77
N GLU A 125 -17.61 -1.58 9.52
CA GLU A 125 -17.55 -1.48 10.99
C GLU A 125 -17.05 -0.11 11.44
N LEU A 126 -15.98 0.40 10.81
CA LEU A 126 -15.43 1.71 11.13
C LEU A 126 -16.45 2.84 10.87
N LEU A 127 -17.21 2.75 9.77
CA LEU A 127 -18.22 3.73 9.40
C LEU A 127 -19.45 3.74 10.32
N ALA A 128 -19.66 2.69 11.13
CA ALA A 128 -20.68 2.72 12.17
C ALA A 128 -20.30 3.63 13.35
N GLU A 129 -19.03 4.00 13.48
CA GLU A 129 -18.51 4.83 14.56
C GLU A 129 -17.94 6.18 14.09
N VAL A 130 -17.50 6.28 12.84
CA VAL A 130 -16.80 7.44 12.28
C VAL A 130 -17.39 7.82 10.92
N ASP A 131 -17.73 9.08 10.74
CA ASP A 131 -18.17 9.59 9.44
C ASP A 131 -17.10 9.42 8.36
N ALA A 132 -17.50 9.03 7.15
CA ALA A 132 -16.59 8.77 6.03
C ALA A 132 -15.71 9.98 5.68
N SER A 133 -16.20 11.21 5.90
CA SER A 133 -15.42 12.46 5.71
C SER A 133 -14.27 12.64 6.69
N ALA A 134 -14.19 11.81 7.74
CA ALA A 134 -13.10 11.75 8.70
C ALA A 134 -12.21 10.49 8.55
N VAL A 135 -12.49 9.62 7.57
CA VAL A 135 -11.73 8.40 7.30
C VAL A 135 -10.82 8.59 6.09
N SER A 136 -9.54 8.22 6.20
CA SER A 136 -8.65 8.05 5.04
C SER A 136 -8.39 6.56 4.79
N ILE A 137 -8.15 6.16 3.54
CA ILE A 137 -7.58 4.83 3.25
C ILE A 137 -6.15 5.04 2.77
N ALA A 138 -5.20 4.38 3.41
CA ALA A 138 -3.80 4.50 3.11
C ALA A 138 -3.20 3.13 2.81
N GLY A 139 -2.23 3.07 1.91
CA GLY A 139 -1.50 1.83 1.67
C GLY A 139 -0.25 2.03 0.84
N ASP A 140 0.67 1.09 0.96
CA ASP A 140 1.95 1.13 0.27
C ASP A 140 2.13 -0.06 -0.68
N SER A 141 2.78 0.13 -1.83
CA SER A 141 3.07 -0.96 -2.77
C SER A 141 1.80 -1.74 -3.15
N ALA A 142 1.81 -3.05 -2.94
CA ALA A 142 0.63 -3.92 -3.05
C ALA A 142 -0.58 -3.41 -2.25
N GLY A 143 -0.39 -2.95 -1.01
CA GLY A 143 -1.47 -2.37 -0.20
C GLY A 143 -2.00 -1.05 -0.77
N GLY A 144 -1.16 -0.28 -1.47
CA GLY A 144 -1.59 0.90 -2.23
C GLY A 144 -2.45 0.54 -3.44
N GLY A 145 -2.10 -0.55 -4.13
CA GLY A 145 -2.95 -1.15 -5.17
C GLY A 145 -4.30 -1.61 -4.60
N LEU A 146 -4.28 -2.37 -3.50
CA LEU A 146 -5.49 -2.82 -2.83
C LEU A 146 -6.35 -1.66 -2.34
N ALA A 147 -5.75 -0.57 -1.85
CA ALA A 147 -6.47 0.62 -1.41
C ALA A 147 -7.24 1.28 -2.56
N LEU A 148 -6.60 1.47 -3.71
CA LEU A 148 -7.28 2.01 -4.90
C LEU A 148 -8.35 1.05 -5.43
N GLY A 149 -8.01 -0.23 -5.57
CA GLY A 149 -8.95 -1.25 -6.04
C GLY A 149 -10.17 -1.38 -5.15
N PHE A 150 -9.99 -1.32 -3.81
CA PHE A 150 -11.09 -1.29 -2.85
C PHE A 150 -11.93 -0.02 -2.98
N ALA A 151 -11.32 1.15 -3.15
CA ALA A 151 -12.07 2.38 -3.36
C ALA A 151 -12.95 2.33 -4.61
N GLN A 152 -12.50 1.62 -5.66
CA GLN A 152 -13.27 1.40 -6.89
C GLN A 152 -14.48 0.47 -6.70
N THR A 153 -14.54 -0.32 -5.63
CA THR A 153 -15.68 -1.21 -5.34
C THR A 153 -16.73 -0.57 -4.42
N LEU A 154 -16.41 0.54 -3.73
CA LEU A 154 -17.27 1.10 -2.67
C LEU A 154 -18.69 1.44 -3.14
N GLU A 155 -18.84 2.01 -4.34
CA GLU A 155 -20.16 2.36 -4.89
C GLU A 155 -21.04 1.12 -5.06
N ALA A 156 -20.50 0.05 -5.65
CA ALA A 156 -21.21 -1.22 -5.84
C ALA A 156 -21.53 -1.90 -4.49
N GLU A 157 -20.72 -1.67 -3.46
CA GLU A 157 -20.93 -2.15 -2.09
C GLU A 157 -21.92 -1.28 -1.29
N GLY A 158 -22.43 -0.19 -1.87
CA GLY A 158 -23.31 0.77 -1.19
C GLY A 158 -22.63 1.52 -0.05
N LEU A 159 -21.30 1.70 -0.12
CA LEU A 159 -20.49 2.37 0.90
C LEU A 159 -19.98 3.73 0.38
N PRO A 160 -19.92 4.76 1.24
CA PRO A 160 -19.40 6.06 0.85
C PRO A 160 -17.87 6.02 0.62
N GLN A 161 -17.40 6.84 -0.31
CA GLN A 161 -15.97 7.11 -0.47
C GLN A 161 -15.36 7.69 0.82
N PRO A 162 -14.10 7.36 1.14
CA PRO A 162 -13.39 7.99 2.25
C PRO A 162 -13.11 9.47 1.95
N ARG A 163 -12.64 10.22 2.93
CA ARG A 163 -12.14 11.59 2.76
C ARG A 163 -11.06 11.70 1.67
N GLN A 164 -10.14 10.73 1.61
CA GLN A 164 -9.03 10.69 0.66
C GLN A 164 -8.39 9.30 0.63
N LEU A 165 -7.67 9.03 -0.46
CA LEU A 165 -6.75 7.90 -0.60
C LEU A 165 -5.30 8.40 -0.49
N VAL A 166 -4.47 7.73 0.32
CA VAL A 166 -3.05 8.05 0.46
C VAL A 166 -2.20 6.85 0.02
N LEU A 167 -1.63 6.95 -1.17
CA LEU A 167 -0.99 5.84 -1.87
C LEU A 167 0.53 6.03 -1.91
N LEU A 168 1.28 5.10 -1.35
CA LEU A 168 2.73 5.14 -1.31
C LEU A 168 3.27 4.12 -2.31
N SER A 169 3.85 4.57 -3.41
CA SER A 169 4.42 3.73 -4.45
C SER A 169 3.47 2.59 -4.88
N PRO A 170 2.19 2.88 -5.21
CA PRO A 170 1.18 1.84 -5.39
C PRO A 170 1.53 0.90 -6.54
N TRP A 171 1.34 -0.40 -6.32
CA TRP A 171 1.44 -1.40 -7.39
C TRP A 171 0.09 -1.51 -8.09
N LEU A 172 -0.01 -0.96 -9.29
CA LEU A 172 -1.29 -0.70 -9.97
C LEU A 172 -1.63 -1.68 -11.10
N ASP A 173 -0.64 -2.44 -11.57
CA ASP A 173 -0.79 -3.44 -12.63
C ASP A 173 0.04 -4.70 -12.32
N LEU A 174 -0.65 -5.81 -12.02
CA LEU A 174 0.00 -7.09 -11.70
C LEU A 174 0.73 -7.70 -12.89
N THR A 175 0.36 -7.31 -14.11
CA THR A 175 1.03 -7.79 -15.32
C THR A 175 2.39 -7.12 -15.53
N ILE A 176 2.64 -5.97 -14.89
CA ILE A 176 3.82 -5.13 -15.13
C ILE A 176 3.93 -4.82 -16.63
N GLY A 177 2.80 -4.46 -17.26
CA GLY A 177 2.64 -4.38 -18.71
C GLY A 177 3.11 -3.07 -19.34
N ASN A 178 3.41 -2.07 -18.52
CA ASN A 178 3.79 -0.75 -18.99
C ASN A 178 5.16 -0.76 -19.72
N PRO A 179 5.23 -0.26 -20.97
CA PRO A 179 6.43 -0.35 -21.81
C PRO A 179 7.62 0.47 -21.28
N GLU A 180 7.41 1.42 -20.36
CA GLU A 180 8.48 2.21 -19.77
C GLU A 180 9.16 1.51 -18.58
N VAL A 181 8.55 0.44 -18.04
CA VAL A 181 9.10 -0.30 -16.88
C VAL A 181 10.53 -0.81 -17.11
N PRO A 182 10.89 -1.43 -18.25
CA PRO A 182 12.24 -1.97 -18.44
C PRO A 182 13.35 -0.91 -18.26
N ALA A 183 13.09 0.35 -18.63
CA ALA A 183 14.06 1.43 -18.47
C ALA A 183 14.22 1.87 -17.02
N VAL A 184 13.14 1.87 -16.24
CA VAL A 184 13.14 2.26 -14.82
C VAL A 184 13.68 1.13 -13.94
N GLU A 185 13.36 -0.12 -14.27
CA GLU A 185 13.83 -1.31 -13.55
C GLU A 185 15.37 -1.38 -13.46
N LEU A 186 16.09 -0.87 -14.46
CA LEU A 186 17.56 -0.79 -14.44
C LEU A 186 18.11 0.05 -13.27
N ARG A 187 17.28 0.93 -12.69
CA ARG A 187 17.63 1.81 -11.56
C ARG A 187 17.01 1.36 -10.25
N ASP A 188 16.05 0.44 -10.27
CA ASP A 188 15.37 -0.06 -9.07
C ASP A 188 16.27 -1.06 -8.33
N PRO A 189 16.73 -0.76 -7.10
CA PRO A 189 17.62 -1.64 -6.37
C PRO A 189 16.89 -2.80 -5.65
N TRP A 190 15.56 -2.78 -5.60
CA TRP A 190 14.76 -3.62 -4.70
C TRP A 190 13.78 -4.53 -5.43
N LEU A 191 13.06 -3.99 -6.41
CA LEU A 191 12.06 -4.73 -7.14
C LEU A 191 12.66 -5.37 -8.39
N ALA A 192 12.00 -6.44 -8.82
CA ALA A 192 12.25 -7.06 -10.12
C ALA A 192 10.90 -7.45 -10.72
N SER A 193 10.64 -7.01 -11.95
CA SER A 193 9.43 -7.28 -12.70
C SER A 193 9.16 -8.78 -12.79
N THR A 194 10.20 -9.58 -13.02
CA THR A 194 10.13 -11.05 -13.05
C THR A 194 9.48 -11.60 -11.78
N GLY A 195 9.95 -11.16 -10.61
CA GLY A 195 9.46 -11.65 -9.33
C GLY A 195 8.07 -11.14 -8.99
N LEU A 196 7.79 -9.87 -9.29
CA LEU A 196 6.48 -9.28 -9.07
C LEU A 196 5.39 -9.94 -9.92
N ARG A 197 5.67 -10.30 -11.18
CA ARG A 197 4.72 -11.07 -12.01
C ARG A 197 4.36 -12.41 -11.36
N VAL A 198 5.33 -13.14 -10.81
CA VAL A 198 5.06 -14.40 -10.10
C VAL A 198 4.22 -14.17 -8.84
N ALA A 199 4.54 -13.15 -8.05
CA ALA A 199 3.75 -12.78 -6.87
C ALA A 199 2.32 -12.36 -7.23
N GLY A 200 2.16 -11.59 -8.32
CA GLY A 200 0.87 -11.13 -8.82
C GLY A 200 -0.01 -12.27 -9.31
N LEU A 201 0.56 -13.25 -10.02
CA LEU A 201 -0.16 -14.46 -10.42
C LEU A 201 -0.59 -15.31 -9.21
N SER A 202 0.28 -15.43 -8.21
CA SER A 202 -0.06 -16.11 -6.96
C SER A 202 -1.23 -15.42 -6.25
N TRP A 203 -1.22 -14.10 -6.18
CA TRP A 203 -2.30 -13.28 -5.61
C TRP A 203 -3.61 -13.34 -6.41
N ALA A 204 -3.52 -13.37 -7.73
CA ALA A 204 -4.67 -13.50 -8.61
C ALA A 204 -5.42 -14.83 -8.42
N GLY A 205 -4.75 -15.88 -7.91
CA GLY A 205 -5.40 -17.12 -7.54
C GLY A 205 -6.14 -17.79 -8.71
N GLY A 206 -5.56 -17.70 -9.91
CA GLY A 206 -6.11 -18.22 -11.16
C GLY A 206 -7.04 -17.27 -11.93
N ASP A 207 -7.39 -16.11 -11.36
CA ASP A 207 -8.14 -15.08 -12.10
C ASP A 207 -7.23 -14.32 -13.08
N ASP A 208 -7.84 -13.65 -14.06
CA ASP A 208 -7.13 -12.76 -14.98
C ASP A 208 -6.49 -11.58 -14.21
N PRO A 209 -5.15 -11.43 -14.21
CA PRO A 209 -4.46 -10.38 -13.47
C PRO A 209 -4.78 -8.96 -13.96
N THR A 210 -5.38 -8.79 -15.15
CA THR A 210 -5.74 -7.49 -15.70
C THR A 210 -7.03 -6.91 -15.11
N LEU A 211 -7.83 -7.73 -14.42
CA LEU A 211 -9.11 -7.31 -13.85
C LEU A 211 -8.91 -6.12 -12.91
N PRO A 212 -9.81 -5.10 -12.91
CA PRO A 212 -9.67 -3.90 -12.09
C PRO A 212 -9.37 -4.13 -10.61
N ARG A 213 -9.98 -5.16 -9.98
CA ARG A 213 -9.72 -5.50 -8.57
C ARG A 213 -8.29 -6.02 -8.30
N LEU A 214 -7.59 -6.47 -9.33
CA LEU A 214 -6.22 -6.98 -9.25
C LEU A 214 -5.23 -5.92 -9.75
N SER A 215 -5.56 -5.29 -10.88
CA SER A 215 -4.81 -4.20 -11.50
C SER A 215 -5.69 -2.94 -11.53
N PRO A 216 -5.77 -2.18 -10.42
CA PRO A 216 -6.66 -1.03 -10.28
C PRO A 216 -6.37 0.12 -11.25
N LEU A 217 -5.21 0.11 -11.92
CA LEU A 217 -4.98 1.00 -13.05
C LEU A 217 -6.08 0.86 -14.09
N ASN A 218 -6.64 -0.34 -14.30
CA ASN A 218 -7.67 -0.64 -15.30
C ASN A 218 -9.08 -0.29 -14.84
N GLY A 219 -9.29 0.11 -13.58
CA GLY A 219 -10.60 0.40 -13.02
C GLY A 219 -11.14 1.81 -13.29
N PRO A 220 -12.39 2.07 -12.85
CA PRO A 220 -13.00 3.40 -12.93
C PRO A 220 -12.28 4.38 -12.00
N LEU A 221 -12.21 5.65 -12.39
CA LEU A 221 -11.65 6.72 -11.54
C LEU A 221 -12.66 7.82 -11.23
N THR A 222 -13.74 7.91 -11.99
CA THR A 222 -14.84 8.87 -11.75
C THR A 222 -15.46 8.63 -10.39
N GLY A 223 -15.70 9.70 -9.64
CA GLY A 223 -16.36 9.64 -8.33
C GLY A 223 -15.48 9.14 -7.19
N LEU A 224 -14.21 8.79 -7.44
CA LEU A 224 -13.27 8.42 -6.36
C LEU A 224 -12.94 9.61 -5.47
N ALA A 225 -12.65 9.31 -4.19
CA ALA A 225 -12.07 10.26 -3.26
C ALA A 225 -10.75 10.88 -3.80
N PRO A 226 -10.39 12.10 -3.38
CA PRO A 226 -9.10 12.69 -3.71
C PRO A 226 -7.92 11.74 -3.41
N MET A 227 -7.02 11.58 -4.37
CA MET A 227 -5.83 10.74 -4.26
C MET A 227 -4.59 11.58 -3.96
N VAL A 228 -3.81 11.17 -2.98
CA VAL A 228 -2.47 11.70 -2.70
C VAL A 228 -1.46 10.57 -2.90
N VAL A 229 -0.56 10.72 -3.87
CA VAL A 229 0.35 9.66 -4.31
C VAL A 229 1.80 10.09 -4.12
N TYR A 230 2.62 9.22 -3.54
CA TYR A 230 4.06 9.41 -3.41
C TYR A 230 4.78 8.33 -4.19
N VAL A 231 5.77 8.70 -5.00
CA VAL A 231 6.54 7.73 -5.80
C VAL A 231 7.98 8.23 -5.98
N GLY A 232 8.94 7.34 -6.00
CA GLY A 232 10.34 7.64 -6.32
C GLY A 232 10.66 7.47 -7.80
N THR A 233 11.77 8.06 -8.27
CA THR A 233 12.21 7.86 -9.67
C THR A 233 13.00 6.57 -9.89
N HIS A 234 13.42 5.89 -8.83
CA HIS A 234 14.17 4.63 -8.87
C HIS A 234 13.29 3.46 -8.42
N GLU A 235 12.09 3.36 -9.01
CA GLU A 235 11.18 2.24 -8.76
C GLU A 235 10.26 1.87 -9.92
N ILE A 236 9.99 0.58 -10.09
CA ILE A 236 9.16 0.02 -11.16
C ILE A 236 7.73 0.58 -11.20
N CYS A 237 7.19 1.08 -10.08
CA CYS A 237 5.83 1.60 -10.02
C CYS A 237 5.66 2.99 -10.65
N LEU A 238 6.75 3.72 -10.92
CA LEU A 238 6.67 5.10 -11.45
C LEU A 238 5.86 5.22 -12.75
N PRO A 239 6.12 4.42 -13.81
CA PRO A 239 5.36 4.55 -15.06
C PRO A 239 3.85 4.41 -14.89
N ASP A 240 3.40 3.50 -14.02
CA ASP A 240 1.98 3.29 -13.76
C ASP A 240 1.37 4.41 -12.91
N VAL A 241 2.13 5.00 -11.99
CA VAL A 241 1.68 6.19 -11.25
C VAL A 241 1.50 7.38 -12.18
N LEU A 242 2.40 7.57 -13.15
CA LEU A 242 2.27 8.63 -14.16
C LEU A 242 1.08 8.38 -15.09
N GLU A 243 0.79 7.13 -15.43
CA GLU A 243 -0.42 6.78 -16.19
C GLU A 243 -1.70 6.99 -15.37
N LEU A 244 -1.71 6.60 -14.08
CA LEU A 244 -2.82 6.88 -13.18
C LEU A 244 -3.10 8.38 -13.11
N GLN A 245 -2.07 9.23 -13.00
CA GLN A 245 -2.22 10.68 -13.01
C GLN A 245 -2.90 11.17 -14.29
N ARG A 246 -2.45 10.72 -15.46
CA ARG A 246 -3.06 11.09 -16.75
C ARG A 246 -4.51 10.64 -16.84
N ARG A 247 -4.82 9.41 -16.41
CA ARG A 247 -6.19 8.88 -16.42
C ARG A 247 -7.11 9.62 -15.45
N ALA A 248 -6.63 9.92 -14.25
CA ALA A 248 -7.39 10.66 -13.25
C ALA A 248 -7.74 12.07 -13.74
N GLN A 249 -6.78 12.77 -14.37
CA GLN A 249 -7.02 14.07 -15.00
C GLN A 249 -8.10 13.99 -16.09
N ARG A 250 -8.05 12.98 -16.96
CA ARG A 250 -9.08 12.77 -18.00
C ARG A 250 -10.46 12.45 -17.42
N ALA A 251 -10.52 11.74 -16.29
CA ALA A 251 -11.74 11.36 -15.61
C ALA A 251 -12.28 12.45 -14.66
N GLY A 252 -11.56 13.56 -14.46
CA GLY A 252 -11.91 14.58 -13.48
C GLY A 252 -11.73 14.13 -12.01
N ALA A 253 -10.97 13.06 -11.78
CA ALA A 253 -10.68 12.55 -10.44
C ALA A 253 -9.52 13.34 -9.80
N PRO A 254 -9.70 13.94 -8.60
CA PRO A 254 -8.64 14.72 -7.97
C PRO A 254 -7.44 13.85 -7.60
N ILE A 255 -6.25 14.24 -8.06
CA ILE A 255 -5.00 13.53 -7.76
C ILE A 255 -3.85 14.52 -7.56
N ASP A 256 -3.08 14.31 -6.50
CA ASP A 256 -1.85 15.03 -6.16
C ASP A 256 -0.70 14.01 -6.14
N VAL A 257 0.27 14.13 -7.05
CA VAL A 257 1.40 13.19 -7.18
C VAL A 257 2.71 13.88 -6.83
N THR A 258 3.38 13.36 -5.80
CA THR A 258 4.73 13.76 -5.41
C THR A 258 5.74 12.74 -5.93
N VAL A 259 6.50 13.13 -6.96
CA VAL A 259 7.63 12.36 -7.49
C VAL A 259 8.92 12.80 -6.79
N CYS A 260 9.60 11.89 -6.10
CA CYS A 260 10.85 12.15 -5.42
C CYS A 260 12.04 11.64 -6.25
N GLU A 261 12.85 12.57 -6.75
CA GLU A 261 14.04 12.26 -7.54
C GLU A 261 15.04 11.42 -6.74
N GLY A 262 15.60 10.38 -7.36
CA GLY A 262 16.57 9.45 -6.76
C GLY A 262 15.99 8.50 -5.71
N ALA A 263 14.72 8.66 -5.31
CA ALA A 263 14.13 7.85 -4.27
C ALA A 263 13.73 6.45 -4.79
N VAL A 264 13.88 5.46 -3.91
CA VAL A 264 13.55 4.06 -4.17
C VAL A 264 12.09 3.74 -3.83
N HIS A 265 11.67 2.51 -4.12
CA HIS A 265 10.32 2.04 -3.82
C HIS A 265 9.94 2.29 -2.34
N VAL A 266 8.71 2.73 -2.08
CA VAL A 266 8.16 3.04 -0.74
C VAL A 266 9.05 3.97 0.10
N TYR A 267 9.74 4.92 -0.53
CA TYR A 267 10.63 5.86 0.17
C TYR A 267 10.02 6.59 1.38
N PRO A 268 8.70 6.87 1.48
CA PRO A 268 8.14 7.52 2.66
C PRO A 268 8.28 6.67 3.93
N LEU A 269 8.56 5.38 3.82
CA LEU A 269 8.78 4.47 4.96
C LEU A 269 10.26 4.35 5.37
N ILE A 270 11.17 4.98 4.63
CA ILE A 270 12.61 4.87 4.85
C ILE A 270 13.09 5.99 5.80
N PRO A 271 13.97 5.71 6.77
CA PRO A 271 14.46 6.71 7.73
C PRO A 271 15.52 7.67 7.18
N VAL A 272 15.43 8.09 5.91
CA VAL A 272 16.25 9.12 5.24
C VAL A 272 15.52 10.48 5.22
N PRO A 273 16.19 11.61 4.95
CA PRO A 273 15.56 12.93 5.00
C PRO A 273 14.28 13.04 4.14
N GLU A 274 14.32 12.57 2.90
CA GLU A 274 13.22 12.59 1.95
C GLU A 274 12.06 11.71 2.45
N GLY A 275 12.37 10.52 2.97
CA GLY A 275 11.38 9.62 3.56
C GLY A 275 10.74 10.18 4.83
N ARG A 276 11.50 10.86 5.68
CA ARG A 276 10.96 11.55 6.87
C ARG A 276 10.06 12.72 6.48
N ALA A 277 10.43 13.49 5.46
CA ALA A 277 9.63 14.59 4.95
C ALA A 277 8.30 14.08 4.38
N ALA A 278 8.32 13.05 3.53
CA ALA A 278 7.10 12.44 3.00
C ALA A 278 6.25 11.80 4.10
N ALA A 279 6.85 11.09 5.07
CA ALA A 279 6.10 10.55 6.21
C ALA A 279 5.42 11.65 7.04
N ALA A 280 6.09 12.79 7.25
CA ALA A 280 5.52 13.93 7.97
C ALA A 280 4.34 14.53 7.18
N ASP A 281 4.47 14.64 5.86
CA ASP A 281 3.40 15.13 4.99
C ASP A 281 2.18 14.21 4.99
N ILE A 282 2.41 12.89 4.88
CA ILE A 282 1.37 11.86 5.00
C ILE A 282 0.63 11.99 6.33
N VAL A 283 1.36 12.07 7.44
CA VAL A 283 0.77 12.19 8.78
C VAL A 283 -0.07 13.45 8.90
N ARG A 284 0.44 14.59 8.42
CA ARG A 284 -0.29 15.86 8.38
C ARG A 284 -1.58 15.74 7.57
N ARG A 285 -1.53 15.17 6.37
CA ARG A 285 -2.72 15.03 5.51
C ARG A 285 -3.79 14.13 6.10
N VAL A 286 -3.40 13.02 6.74
CA VAL A 286 -4.34 12.06 7.35
C VAL A 286 -4.92 12.60 8.65
N ALA A 287 -4.13 13.29 9.48
CA ALA A 287 -4.59 13.90 10.72
C ALA A 287 -5.49 15.13 10.50
N GLY A 288 -5.38 15.78 9.33
CA GLY A 288 -6.12 17.00 8.98
C GLY A 288 -5.60 18.21 9.72
#